data_AF-A0A9D1KLY5-F1
#
_entry.id   AF-A0A9D1KLY5-F1
#
_cell.length_a   1.000
_cell.length_b   1.000
_cell.length_c   1.000
_cell.angle_alpha   90.00
_cell.angle_beta   90.00
_cell.angle_gamma   90.00
#
_symmetry.space_group_name_H-M   'P 1'
#
loop_
_entity.id
_entity.type
_entity.pdbx_description
1 polymer ?
#
loop_
_entity_poly.entity_id
_entity_poly.type
_entity_poly.pdbx_seq_one_letter_code
_entity_poly.pdbx_strand_id
1 'polypeptide(L)'
;MWYSISPRMHQATNAAQDVYEQAFDSGELEYGEHTIRIEPTGLFGIDCIQYYTDLSHDEENREELAQAVAECSLLREENYDSGWIRFENALEDASLICTTGGYTQEDIDAALEELLAARDELVEYPEQELTELKAMIAGALGVIYTGDAKEYNPENFQGFNGALYNAIDTLNTRSASQETVDEKAVELQSSYESLISSEAPVDTETAEAKGGSSVIPVVAAAVVVVAVIVVLVILKRNKNKK
;
A
#
# COMPACT_ATOMS: atom_id res chain seq x y z
N MET A 1 -32.39 -19.97 46.14
CA MET A 1 -33.09 -18.67 46.03
C MET A 1 -34.46 -18.96 45.40
N TRP A 2 -35.55 -18.39 45.90
CA TRP A 2 -36.92 -18.75 45.47
C TRP A 2 -37.43 -17.75 44.43
N TYR A 3 -37.94 -18.23 43.30
CA TYR A 3 -38.64 -17.41 42.32
C TYR A 3 -40.10 -17.89 42.23
N SER A 4 -41.05 -16.96 42.40
CA SER A 4 -42.49 -17.22 42.26
C SER A 4 -42.96 -16.56 40.97
N ILE A 5 -43.58 -17.35 40.09
CA ILE A 5 -44.10 -16.87 38.80
C ILE A 5 -45.62 -17.07 38.83
N SER A 6 -46.35 -15.98 38.64
CA SER A 6 -47.81 -16.03 38.44
C SER A 6 -48.10 -16.14 36.95
N PRO A 7 -48.88 -17.14 36.48
CA PRO A 7 -49.18 -17.26 35.06
C PRO A 7 -50.05 -16.09 34.60
N ARG A 8 -49.65 -15.41 33.51
CA ARG A 8 -50.56 -14.58 32.73
C ARG A 8 -51.38 -15.49 31.82
N MET A 9 -52.66 -15.67 32.13
CA MET A 9 -53.57 -16.37 31.22
C MET A 9 -53.78 -15.52 29.95
N HIS A 10 -53.40 -16.05 28.79
CA HIS A 10 -53.89 -15.57 27.50
C HIS A 10 -54.80 -16.62 26.87
N GLN A 11 -55.97 -16.18 26.37
CA GLN A 11 -56.87 -17.02 25.60
C GLN A 11 -56.21 -17.32 24.25
N ALA A 12 -56.10 -18.60 23.89
CA ALA A 12 -55.56 -19.04 22.62
C ALA A 12 -56.38 -18.43 21.46
N THR A 13 -55.79 -17.48 20.75
CA THR A 13 -56.30 -17.02 19.46
C THR A 13 -55.58 -17.80 18.37
N ASN A 14 -56.33 -18.60 17.63
CA ASN A 14 -55.87 -19.32 16.43
C ASN A 14 -55.21 -18.35 15.43
N ALA A 15 -53.89 -18.29 15.41
CA ALA A 15 -53.08 -17.81 14.30
C ALA A 15 -51.70 -18.46 14.39
N ALA A 16 -51.25 -19.05 13.28
CA ALA A 16 -50.05 -19.85 13.17
C ALA A 16 -48.75 -19.03 13.36
N GLN A 17 -48.39 -18.81 14.62
CA GLN A 17 -47.07 -18.37 15.04
C GLN A 17 -46.83 -19.05 16.39
N ASP A 18 -46.17 -20.21 16.36
CA ASP A 18 -45.67 -20.90 17.56
C ASP A 18 -44.54 -20.04 18.18
N VAL A 19 -44.91 -18.89 18.73
CA VAL A 19 -44.02 -18.07 19.53
C VAL A 19 -43.99 -18.75 20.90
N TYR A 20 -42.99 -19.61 21.10
CA TYR A 20 -42.65 -20.13 22.41
C TYR A 20 -42.31 -18.94 23.31
N GLU A 21 -43.23 -18.53 24.18
CA GLU A 21 -42.94 -17.52 25.20
C GLU A 21 -42.12 -18.16 26.32
N GLN A 22 -40.89 -17.68 26.52
CA GLN A 22 -40.05 -18.12 27.62
C GLN A 22 -40.73 -17.73 28.95
N ALA A 23 -41.29 -18.73 29.64
CA ALA A 23 -41.96 -18.51 30.92
C ALA A 23 -40.98 -18.47 32.11
N PHE A 24 -39.80 -19.08 31.96
CA PHE A 24 -38.76 -19.16 32.98
C PHE A 24 -37.38 -19.33 32.33
N ASP A 25 -36.38 -18.65 32.89
CA ASP A 25 -34.96 -18.82 32.59
C ASP A 25 -34.24 -19.12 33.90
N SER A 26 -33.47 -20.21 33.96
CA SER A 26 -32.68 -20.56 35.14
C SER A 26 -31.45 -19.67 35.31
N GLY A 27 -31.02 -18.99 34.23
CA GLY A 27 -29.66 -18.51 34.10
C GLY A 27 -28.65 -19.66 34.05
N GLU A 28 -27.37 -19.32 34.17
CA GLU A 28 -26.28 -20.27 34.27
C GLU A 28 -26.36 -21.05 35.60
N LEU A 29 -26.32 -22.38 35.49
CA LEU A 29 -26.30 -23.28 36.62
C LEU A 29 -24.89 -23.86 36.75
N GLU A 30 -24.36 -23.94 37.98
CA GLU A 30 -23.09 -24.61 38.24
C GLU A 30 -23.12 -26.08 37.78
N TYR A 31 -21.96 -26.68 37.49
CA TYR A 31 -21.92 -28.08 37.09
C TYR A 31 -22.42 -29.00 38.21
N GLY A 32 -23.53 -29.71 37.98
CA GLY A 32 -24.11 -30.61 38.97
C GLY A 32 -25.54 -31.05 38.65
N GLU A 33 -26.11 -31.85 39.55
CA GLU A 33 -27.52 -32.22 39.49
C GLU A 33 -28.39 -31.08 40.00
N HIS A 34 -29.34 -30.64 39.17
CA HIS A 34 -30.30 -29.59 39.51
C HIS A 34 -31.72 -30.12 39.48
N THR A 35 -32.54 -29.63 40.41
CA THR A 35 -33.97 -29.96 40.47
C THR A 35 -34.79 -28.71 40.19
N ILE A 36 -35.61 -28.75 39.14
CA ILE A 36 -36.61 -27.72 38.84
C ILE A 36 -37.97 -28.19 39.34
N ARG A 37 -38.66 -27.37 40.13
CA ARG A 37 -39.99 -27.67 40.68
C ARG A 37 -41.03 -26.70 40.15
N ILE A 38 -42.09 -27.23 39.56
CA ILE A 38 -43.19 -26.45 38.98
C ILE A 38 -44.49 -26.82 39.73
N GLU A 39 -45.18 -25.83 40.28
CA GLU A 39 -46.44 -26.00 41.03
C GLU A 39 -47.57 -25.16 40.40
N PRO A 40 -48.25 -25.68 39.37
CA PRO A 40 -49.36 -24.95 38.75
C PRO A 40 -50.58 -24.92 39.67
N THR A 41 -51.26 -23.78 39.73
CA THR A 41 -52.52 -23.58 40.49
C THR A 41 -53.77 -23.59 39.58
N GLY A 42 -53.61 -23.89 38.29
CA GLY A 42 -54.67 -23.89 37.27
C GLY A 42 -54.34 -24.77 36.06
N LEU A 43 -55.06 -24.58 34.95
CA LEU A 43 -54.81 -25.32 33.70
C LEU A 43 -53.42 -24.96 33.16
N PHE A 44 -52.55 -25.96 33.03
CA PHE A 44 -51.14 -25.76 32.71
C PHE A 44 -50.64 -26.86 31.77
N GLY A 45 -49.82 -26.48 30.79
CA GLY A 45 -49.11 -27.38 29.89
C GLY A 45 -47.69 -26.88 29.68
N ILE A 46 -46.73 -27.81 29.62
CA ILE A 46 -45.35 -27.53 29.24
C ILE A 46 -45.21 -28.01 27.80
N ASP A 47 -44.84 -27.09 26.91
CA ASP A 47 -44.64 -27.44 25.50
C ASP A 47 -43.22 -27.96 25.25
N CYS A 48 -42.19 -27.27 25.77
CA CYS A 48 -40.81 -27.73 25.67
C CYS A 48 -39.96 -27.37 26.90
N ILE A 49 -38.96 -28.21 27.19
CA ILE A 49 -37.81 -27.89 28.03
C ILE A 49 -36.60 -27.86 27.10
N GLN A 50 -35.92 -26.72 27.02
CA GLN A 50 -34.68 -26.57 26.26
C GLN A 50 -33.52 -26.39 27.25
N TYR A 51 -32.39 -27.02 26.96
CA TYR A 51 -31.13 -26.80 27.67
C TYR A 51 -30.14 -26.24 26.66
N TYR A 52 -29.58 -25.08 26.96
CA TYR A 52 -28.50 -24.48 26.18
C TYR A 52 -27.21 -24.78 26.93
N THR A 53 -26.32 -25.56 26.34
CA THR A 53 -25.02 -25.88 26.94
C THR A 53 -23.98 -24.80 26.68
N ASP A 54 -24.28 -23.87 25.78
CA ASP A 54 -23.35 -22.81 25.44
C ASP A 54 -24.10 -21.66 24.74
N LEU A 55 -24.33 -20.59 25.49
CA LEU A 55 -24.61 -19.27 24.94
C LEU A 55 -23.49 -18.31 25.37
N SER A 56 -22.29 -18.82 25.68
CA SER A 56 -21.12 -18.00 25.40
C SER A 56 -21.06 -17.95 23.87
N HIS A 57 -21.75 -16.95 23.31
CA HIS A 57 -21.12 -16.27 22.19
C HIS A 57 -19.80 -15.79 22.79
N ASP A 58 -18.72 -16.57 22.65
CA ASP A 58 -17.41 -15.96 22.54
C ASP A 58 -17.59 -14.93 21.43
N GLU A 59 -17.86 -13.68 21.81
CA GLU A 59 -18.05 -12.61 20.86
C GLU A 59 -16.79 -12.60 20.02
N GLU A 60 -16.92 -12.92 18.74
CA GLU A 60 -15.85 -12.86 17.77
C GLU A 60 -15.26 -11.43 17.79
N ASN A 61 -14.19 -11.23 18.55
CA ASN A 61 -13.56 -9.93 18.68
C ASN A 61 -12.57 -9.75 17.54
N ARG A 62 -12.93 -8.87 16.62
CA ARG A 62 -12.19 -8.59 15.38
C ARG A 62 -11.55 -7.22 15.39
N GLU A 63 -11.60 -6.49 16.51
CA GLU A 63 -11.14 -5.10 16.58
C GLU A 63 -9.63 -5.00 16.26
N GLU A 64 -8.81 -5.84 16.90
CA GLU A 64 -7.36 -5.83 16.68
C GLU A 64 -6.98 -6.26 15.26
N LEU A 65 -7.62 -7.32 14.74
CA LEU A 65 -7.42 -7.76 13.35
C LEU A 65 -7.82 -6.66 12.35
N ALA A 66 -8.98 -6.02 12.56
CA ALA A 66 -9.45 -4.95 11.68
C ALA A 66 -8.52 -3.73 11.71
N GLN A 67 -7.98 -3.38 12.89
CA GLN A 67 -6.98 -2.33 13.00
C GLN A 67 -5.70 -2.70 12.26
N ALA A 68 -5.18 -3.92 12.45
CA ALA A 68 -3.97 -4.38 11.78
C ALA A 68 -4.14 -4.41 10.25
N VAL A 69 -5.29 -4.86 9.74
CA VAL A 69 -5.64 -4.82 8.31
C VAL A 69 -5.64 -3.38 7.80
N ALA A 70 -6.24 -2.44 8.54
CA ALA A 70 -6.29 -1.03 8.14
C ALA A 70 -4.90 -0.40 8.06
N GLU A 71 -4.02 -0.68 9.03
CA GLU A 71 -2.63 -0.19 9.05
C GLU A 71 -1.80 -0.82 7.92
N CYS A 72 -1.90 -2.14 7.75
CA CYS A 72 -1.17 -2.90 6.72
C CYS A 72 -1.59 -2.50 5.29
N SER A 73 -2.86 -2.15 5.08
CA SER A 73 -3.38 -1.67 3.78
C SER A 73 -2.77 -0.34 3.32
N LEU A 74 -2.08 0.39 4.20
CA LEU A 74 -1.37 1.62 3.86
C LEU A 74 0.02 1.37 3.29
N LEU A 75 0.58 0.16 3.47
CA LEU A 75 1.87 -0.22 2.93
C LEU A 75 1.82 -0.30 1.39
N ARG A 76 2.98 -0.13 0.74
CA ARG A 76 3.10 -0.10 -0.71
C ARG A 76 4.27 -0.96 -1.16
N GLU A 77 4.02 -1.88 -2.08
CA GLU A 77 5.00 -2.85 -2.61
C GLU A 77 6.29 -2.18 -3.07
N GLU A 78 6.18 -1.03 -3.73
CA GLU A 78 7.30 -0.27 -4.29
C GLU A 78 8.37 0.17 -3.25
N ASN A 79 8.08 0.07 -1.95
CA ASN A 79 9.03 0.37 -0.88
C ASN A 79 9.83 -0.83 -0.40
N TYR A 80 9.44 -2.05 -0.78
CA TYR A 80 9.99 -3.28 -0.23
C TYR A 80 10.79 -4.07 -1.26
N ASP A 81 11.97 -4.52 -0.85
CA ASP A 81 12.86 -5.39 -1.62
C ASP A 81 12.39 -6.84 -1.60
N SER A 82 11.84 -7.31 -0.47
CA SER A 82 11.35 -8.67 -0.33
C SER A 82 10.26 -8.82 0.75
N GLY A 83 9.61 -10.00 0.76
CA GLY A 83 8.56 -10.35 1.72
C GLY A 83 7.12 -10.04 1.24
N TRP A 84 6.97 -9.23 0.18
CA TRP A 84 5.66 -8.70 -0.21
C TRP A 84 4.60 -9.77 -0.50
N ILE A 85 4.94 -10.81 -1.27
CA ILE A 85 3.96 -11.85 -1.65
C ILE A 85 3.35 -12.55 -0.43
N ARG A 86 4.17 -12.88 0.58
CA ARG A 86 3.65 -13.51 1.81
C ARG A 86 2.76 -12.53 2.58
N PHE A 87 3.23 -11.30 2.73
CA PHE A 87 2.47 -10.23 3.39
C PHE A 87 1.12 -9.96 2.71
N GLU A 88 1.09 -9.87 1.38
CA GLU A 88 -0.13 -9.64 0.61
C GLU A 88 -1.14 -10.76 0.81
N ASN A 89 -0.71 -12.03 0.72
CA ASN A 89 -1.58 -13.17 1.00
C ASN A 89 -2.14 -13.13 2.44
N ALA A 90 -1.30 -12.86 3.45
CA ALA A 90 -1.74 -12.76 4.84
C ALA A 90 -2.73 -11.60 5.04
N LEU A 91 -2.53 -10.47 4.35
CA LEU A 91 -3.45 -9.34 4.37
C LEU A 91 -4.79 -9.66 3.72
N GLU A 92 -4.78 -10.38 2.59
CA GLU A 92 -6.00 -10.85 1.92
C GLU A 92 -6.79 -11.81 2.81
N ASP A 93 -6.12 -12.79 3.42
CA ASP A 93 -6.73 -13.76 4.33
C ASP A 93 -7.32 -13.07 5.58
N ALA A 94 -6.56 -12.17 6.22
CA ALA A 94 -7.04 -11.38 7.36
C ALA A 94 -8.24 -10.50 6.99
N SER A 95 -8.21 -9.86 5.81
CA SER A 95 -9.31 -9.04 5.31
C SER A 95 -10.57 -9.87 5.04
N LEU A 96 -10.41 -11.07 4.49
CA LEU A 96 -11.51 -12.00 4.28
C LEU A 96 -12.14 -12.37 5.62
N ILE A 97 -11.32 -12.75 6.60
CA ILE A 97 -11.80 -13.09 7.95
C ILE A 97 -12.58 -11.91 8.51
N CYS A 98 -12.06 -10.68 8.52
CA CYS A 98 -12.76 -9.48 9.03
C CYS A 98 -14.17 -9.26 8.43
N THR A 99 -14.45 -9.72 7.21
CA THR A 99 -15.71 -9.48 6.52
C THR A 99 -16.64 -10.69 6.47
N THR A 100 -16.17 -11.85 6.91
CA THR A 100 -16.90 -13.13 6.85
C THR A 100 -17.09 -13.70 8.26
N GLY A 101 -18.31 -14.13 8.57
CA GLY A 101 -18.64 -14.75 9.86
C GLY A 101 -18.33 -16.25 9.89
N GLY A 102 -18.37 -16.86 11.07
CA GLY A 102 -18.16 -18.31 11.22
C GLY A 102 -16.70 -18.71 11.45
N TYR A 103 -15.90 -17.79 11.97
CA TYR A 103 -14.53 -18.04 12.42
C TYR A 103 -14.50 -18.03 13.94
N THR A 104 -13.74 -18.93 14.54
CA THR A 104 -13.54 -18.93 15.98
C THR A 104 -12.61 -17.78 16.40
N GLN A 105 -12.57 -17.43 17.69
CA GLN A 105 -11.59 -16.46 18.18
C GLN A 105 -10.16 -16.94 17.92
N GLU A 106 -9.89 -18.26 18.01
CA GLU A 106 -8.59 -18.84 17.70
C GLU A 106 -8.20 -18.62 16.23
N ASP A 107 -9.15 -18.73 15.29
CA ASP A 107 -8.90 -18.44 13.88
C ASP A 107 -8.60 -16.94 13.65
N ILE A 108 -9.29 -16.05 14.36
CA ILE A 108 -9.10 -14.59 14.27
C ILE A 108 -7.73 -14.20 14.83
N ASP A 109 -7.35 -14.75 15.98
CA ASP A 109 -6.06 -14.49 16.62
C ASP A 109 -4.91 -15.05 15.78
N ALA A 110 -5.07 -16.23 15.19
CA ALA A 110 -4.09 -16.82 14.28
C ALA A 110 -3.88 -15.97 13.01
N ALA A 111 -4.96 -15.41 12.45
CA ALA A 111 -4.86 -14.52 11.31
C ALA A 111 -4.16 -13.19 11.65
N LEU A 112 -4.39 -12.67 12.87
CA LEU A 112 -3.68 -11.50 13.37
C LEU A 112 -2.17 -11.80 13.52
N GLU A 113 -1.82 -12.92 14.13
CA GLU A 113 -0.42 -13.33 14.30
C GLU A 113 0.29 -13.50 12.95
N GLU A 114 -0.35 -14.17 11.98
CA GLU A 114 0.23 -14.39 10.65
C GLU A 114 0.40 -13.06 9.88
N LEU A 115 -0.58 -12.15 9.93
CA LEU A 115 -0.46 -10.83 9.30
C LEU A 115 0.70 -10.02 9.90
N LEU A 116 0.81 -9.99 11.22
CA LEU A 116 1.88 -9.25 11.90
C LEU A 116 3.25 -9.89 11.63
N ALA A 117 3.36 -11.22 11.63
CA ALA A 117 4.58 -11.92 11.30
C ALA A 117 5.02 -11.67 9.85
N ALA A 118 4.09 -11.72 8.90
CA ALA A 118 4.38 -11.44 7.50
C ALA A 118 4.76 -9.97 7.26
N ARG A 119 4.14 -9.03 8.01
CA ARG A 119 4.53 -7.61 8.01
C ARG A 119 5.95 -7.42 8.54
N ASP A 120 6.30 -8.06 9.65
CA ASP A 120 7.60 -7.92 10.29
C ASP A 120 8.75 -8.57 9.48
N GLU A 121 8.42 -9.49 8.57
CA GLU A 121 9.34 -10.07 7.59
C GLU A 121 9.57 -9.19 6.34
N LEU A 122 8.80 -8.11 6.16
CA LEU A 122 9.03 -7.18 5.06
C LEU A 122 10.40 -6.52 5.16
N VAL A 123 11.14 -6.53 4.06
CA VAL A 123 12.45 -5.88 3.96
C VAL A 123 12.33 -4.66 3.07
N GLU A 124 12.50 -3.47 3.63
CA GLU A 124 12.52 -2.22 2.86
C GLU A 124 13.78 -2.09 2.00
N TYR A 125 13.67 -1.39 0.87
CA TYR A 125 14.85 -0.95 0.15
C TYR A 125 15.74 -0.07 1.06
N PRO A 126 17.07 -0.19 0.96
CA PRO A 126 17.97 0.66 1.74
C PRO A 126 17.70 2.14 1.47
N GLU A 127 17.91 2.99 2.48
CA GLU A 127 17.90 4.44 2.26
C GLU A 127 19.03 4.85 1.32
N GLN A 128 18.74 5.79 0.42
CA GLN A 128 19.67 6.30 -0.58
C GLN A 128 20.14 7.71 -0.17
N GLU A 129 21.44 7.96 -0.33
CA GLU A 129 22.03 9.29 -0.23
C GLU A 129 21.84 10.05 -1.56
N LEU A 130 20.76 10.84 -1.62
CA LEU A 130 20.34 11.53 -2.85
C LEU A 130 20.83 12.98 -2.95
N THR A 131 21.61 13.46 -1.97
CA THR A 131 21.98 14.88 -1.85
C THR A 131 22.75 15.39 -3.08
N GLU A 132 23.77 14.65 -3.50
CA GLU A 132 24.60 15.03 -4.65
C GLU A 132 23.83 14.94 -5.97
N LEU A 133 23.10 13.83 -6.20
CA LEU A 133 22.28 13.66 -7.39
C LEU A 133 21.23 14.79 -7.53
N LYS A 134 20.56 15.18 -6.43
CA LYS A 134 19.63 16.32 -6.42
C LYS A 134 20.31 17.63 -6.75
N ALA A 135 21.51 17.88 -6.23
CA ALA A 135 22.27 19.09 -6.51
C ALA A 135 22.67 19.17 -7.99
N MET A 136 23.15 18.06 -8.57
CA MET A 136 23.50 17.98 -9.99
C MET A 136 22.28 18.19 -10.89
N ILE A 137 21.13 17.57 -10.57
CA ILE A 137 19.88 17.79 -11.29
C ILE A 137 19.45 19.27 -11.22
N ALA A 138 19.54 19.89 -10.05
CA ALA A 138 19.19 21.31 -9.89
C ALA A 138 20.10 22.22 -10.74
N GLY A 139 21.42 21.96 -10.73
CA GLY A 139 22.37 22.67 -11.59
C GLY A 139 22.08 22.48 -13.08
N ALA A 140 21.81 21.25 -13.50
CA ALA A 140 21.48 20.91 -14.87
C ALA A 140 20.19 21.58 -15.36
N LEU A 141 19.16 21.65 -14.51
CA LEU A 141 17.94 22.41 -14.83
C LEU A 141 18.22 23.91 -14.94
N GLY A 142 19.16 24.45 -14.14
CA GLY A 142 19.62 25.83 -14.25
C GLY A 142 20.17 26.16 -15.64
N VAL A 143 20.97 25.27 -16.23
CA VAL A 143 21.47 25.40 -17.61
C VAL A 143 20.32 25.51 -18.60
N ILE A 144 19.32 24.63 -18.49
CA ILE A 144 18.22 24.54 -19.44
C ILE A 144 17.31 25.76 -19.39
N TYR A 145 17.00 26.25 -18.19
CA TYR A 145 16.01 27.31 -18.01
C TYR A 145 16.62 28.71 -17.99
N THR A 146 17.86 28.85 -17.54
CA THR A 146 18.47 30.15 -17.26
C THR A 146 19.86 30.35 -17.87
N GLY A 147 20.47 29.29 -18.42
CA GLY A 147 21.79 29.36 -19.03
C GLY A 147 21.80 30.19 -20.32
N ASP A 148 22.91 30.90 -20.58
CA ASP A 148 23.13 31.53 -21.87
C ASP A 148 23.62 30.45 -22.85
N ALA A 149 22.82 30.17 -23.88
CA ALA A 149 23.13 29.17 -24.90
C ALA A 149 24.48 29.38 -25.60
N LYS A 150 25.06 30.58 -25.54
CA LYS A 150 26.39 30.89 -26.10
C LYS A 150 27.55 30.32 -25.29
N GLU A 151 27.34 29.98 -24.02
CA GLU A 151 28.36 29.40 -23.14
C GLU A 151 28.53 27.89 -23.35
N TYR A 152 27.71 27.29 -24.20
CA TYR A 152 27.58 25.84 -24.32
C TYR A 152 27.71 25.36 -25.77
N ASN A 153 28.24 24.15 -25.94
CA ASN A 153 28.29 23.47 -27.22
C ASN A 153 26.92 22.86 -27.57
N PRO A 154 26.23 23.34 -28.63
CA PRO A 154 24.91 22.84 -29.03
C PRO A 154 24.89 21.34 -29.36
N GLU A 155 26.00 20.77 -29.84
CA GLU A 155 26.10 19.36 -30.23
C GLU A 155 26.02 18.42 -29.02
N ASN A 156 26.45 18.88 -27.84
CA ASN A 156 26.52 18.07 -26.62
C ASN A 156 25.22 18.08 -25.80
N PHE A 157 24.23 18.93 -26.16
CA PHE A 157 22.95 18.98 -25.46
C PHE A 157 22.16 17.68 -25.51
N GLN A 158 22.30 16.88 -26.58
CA GLN A 158 21.61 15.60 -26.66
C GLN A 158 22.10 14.64 -25.56
N GLY A 159 23.42 14.51 -25.40
CA GLY A 159 24.02 13.69 -24.36
C GLY A 159 23.67 14.18 -22.96
N PHE A 160 23.77 15.50 -22.75
CA PHE A 160 23.41 16.14 -21.48
C PHE A 160 21.94 15.92 -21.09
N ASN A 161 20.99 16.11 -22.01
CA ASN A 161 19.57 15.86 -21.74
C ASN A 161 19.30 14.38 -21.44
N GLY A 162 20.02 13.46 -22.09
CA GLY A 162 19.96 12.03 -21.80
C GLY A 162 20.42 11.71 -20.38
N ALA A 163 21.58 12.23 -19.98
CA ALA A 163 22.11 12.06 -18.62
C ALA A 163 21.19 12.66 -17.56
N LEU A 164 20.59 13.84 -17.83
CA LEU A 164 19.62 14.46 -16.94
C LEU A 164 18.34 13.62 -16.78
N TYR A 165 17.84 13.05 -17.88
CA TYR A 165 16.70 12.12 -17.82
C TYR A 165 17.03 10.91 -16.96
N ASN A 166 18.18 10.27 -17.18
CA ASN A 166 18.62 9.11 -16.40
C ASN A 166 18.74 9.44 -14.91
N ALA A 167 19.34 10.59 -14.56
CA ALA A 167 19.45 11.06 -13.19
C ALA A 167 18.08 11.28 -12.52
N ILE A 168 17.13 11.89 -13.23
CA ILE A 168 15.76 12.09 -12.73
C ILE A 168 15.02 10.76 -12.57
N ASP A 169 15.19 9.81 -13.48
CA ASP A 169 14.56 8.49 -13.39
C ASP A 169 15.10 7.71 -12.18
N THR A 170 16.42 7.71 -11.98
CA THR A 170 17.06 7.13 -10.79
C THR A 170 16.58 7.80 -9.49
N LEU A 171 16.48 9.13 -9.45
CA LEU A 171 15.95 9.87 -8.29
C LEU A 171 14.51 9.44 -7.92
N ASN A 172 13.73 8.97 -8.88
CA ASN A 172 12.35 8.53 -8.67
C ASN A 172 12.21 7.00 -8.53
N THR A 173 13.32 6.27 -8.48
CA THR A 173 13.32 4.81 -8.39
C THR A 173 13.74 4.39 -6.99
N ARG A 174 12.75 4.03 -6.16
CA ARG A 174 13.00 3.62 -4.76
C ARG A 174 13.94 2.43 -4.64
N SER A 175 13.89 1.52 -5.62
CA SER A 175 14.72 0.32 -5.70
C SER A 175 16.12 0.55 -6.26
N ALA A 176 16.48 1.78 -6.66
CA ALA A 176 17.83 2.02 -7.18
C ALA A 176 18.88 1.80 -6.08
N SER A 177 20.00 1.19 -6.43
CA SER A 177 21.11 1.05 -5.47
C SER A 177 21.84 2.38 -5.29
N GLN A 178 22.59 2.52 -4.19
CA GLN A 178 23.46 3.68 -4.00
C GLN A 178 24.50 3.79 -5.13
N GLU A 179 25.03 2.67 -5.59
CA GLU A 179 25.96 2.63 -6.74
C GLU A 179 25.32 3.24 -8.00
N THR A 180 24.07 2.89 -8.32
CA THR A 180 23.35 3.49 -9.45
C THR A 180 23.11 5.00 -9.25
N VAL A 181 22.79 5.43 -8.02
CA VAL A 181 22.63 6.85 -7.68
C VAL A 181 23.94 7.61 -7.93
N ASP A 182 25.05 7.09 -7.44
CA ASP A 182 26.38 7.70 -7.57
C ASP A 182 26.83 7.73 -9.04
N GLU A 183 26.65 6.62 -9.77
CA GLU A 183 26.93 6.54 -11.20
C GLU A 183 26.16 7.59 -12.01
N LYS A 184 24.87 7.81 -11.71
CA LYS A 184 24.08 8.83 -12.41
C LYS A 184 24.47 10.25 -12.06
N ALA A 185 24.96 10.50 -10.85
CA ALA A 185 25.52 11.80 -10.50
C ALA A 185 26.79 12.08 -11.32
N VAL A 186 27.70 11.11 -11.43
CA VAL A 186 28.95 11.21 -12.22
C VAL A 186 28.66 11.34 -13.72
N GLU A 187 27.70 10.58 -14.25
CA GLU A 187 27.28 10.66 -15.66
C GLU A 187 26.73 12.07 -15.99
N LEU A 188 25.86 12.60 -15.12
CA LEU A 188 25.31 13.95 -15.29
C LEU A 188 26.40 15.01 -15.21
N GLN A 189 27.32 14.91 -14.24
CA GLN A 189 28.45 15.83 -14.12
C GLN A 189 29.33 15.81 -15.38
N SER A 190 29.71 14.63 -15.85
CA SER A 190 30.57 14.48 -17.04
C SER A 190 29.91 15.07 -18.30
N SER A 191 28.60 14.87 -18.42
CA SER A 191 27.82 15.45 -19.53
C SER A 191 27.73 16.97 -19.46
N TYR A 192 27.65 17.53 -18.25
CA TYR A 192 27.67 18.97 -18.00
C TYR A 192 29.03 19.58 -18.36
N GLU A 193 30.13 18.94 -17.98
CA GLU A 193 31.49 19.38 -18.35
C GLU A 193 31.70 19.34 -19.88
N SER A 194 31.20 18.29 -20.54
CA SER A 194 31.21 18.17 -21.99
C SER A 194 30.40 19.28 -22.67
N LEU A 195 29.35 19.78 -22.03
CA LEU A 195 28.53 20.87 -22.54
C LEU A 195 29.31 22.20 -22.62
N ILE A 196 30.25 22.43 -21.70
CA ILE A 196 31.06 23.66 -21.61
C ILE A 196 32.31 23.56 -22.49
N SER A 197 32.83 22.35 -22.71
CA SER A 197 34.03 22.16 -23.51
C SER A 197 33.81 22.59 -24.98
N SER A 198 34.69 23.47 -25.46
CA SER A 198 34.68 23.94 -26.86
C SER A 198 35.51 23.06 -27.81
N GLU A 199 36.07 21.94 -27.33
CA GLU A 199 36.76 21.01 -28.21
C GLU A 199 35.74 20.26 -29.07
N ALA A 200 35.81 20.51 -30.38
CA ALA A 200 35.29 19.59 -31.40
C ALA A 200 35.86 18.18 -31.12
N PRO A 201 35.15 17.09 -31.48
CA PRO A 201 35.68 15.75 -31.33
C PRO A 201 37.10 15.69 -31.87
N VAL A 202 38.04 15.17 -31.07
CA VAL A 202 39.40 14.90 -31.52
C VAL A 202 39.31 13.93 -32.70
N ASP A 203 39.37 14.50 -33.90
CA ASP A 203 39.59 13.77 -35.13
C ASP A 203 40.96 13.11 -35.02
N THR A 204 40.96 11.79 -34.82
CA THR A 204 42.03 10.95 -35.34
C THR A 204 41.97 11.04 -36.87
N GLU A 205 42.73 11.97 -37.44
CA GLU A 205 42.94 12.11 -38.88
C GLU A 205 43.40 10.75 -39.46
N THR A 206 42.73 10.18 -40.48
CA THR A 206 43.14 10.40 -41.88
C THR A 206 42.03 10.16 -42.92
N ALA A 207 41.96 11.13 -43.85
CA ALA A 207 41.65 11.04 -45.29
C ALA A 207 40.24 11.37 -45.85
N GLU A 208 40.09 12.66 -46.20
CA GLU A 208 39.64 13.25 -47.49
C GLU A 208 38.27 12.90 -48.14
N ALA A 209 37.40 13.91 -48.31
CA ALA A 209 37.18 14.59 -49.61
C ALA A 209 35.98 15.59 -49.66
N LYS A 210 36.29 16.85 -49.99
CA LYS A 210 35.56 17.88 -50.78
C LYS A 210 34.02 18.05 -50.66
N GLY A 211 33.65 19.23 -50.14
CA GLY A 211 33.01 20.29 -50.94
C GLY A 211 31.49 20.49 -50.81
N GLY A 212 31.07 21.72 -50.47
CA GLY A 212 29.70 22.20 -50.75
C GLY A 212 29.10 23.07 -49.66
N SER A 213 29.05 24.37 -49.92
CA SER A 213 28.38 25.40 -49.11
C SER A 213 26.89 25.12 -48.88
N SER A 214 26.40 25.26 -47.63
CA SER A 214 25.07 25.82 -47.36
C SER A 214 24.86 26.24 -45.91
N VAL A 215 24.41 27.48 -45.81
CA VAL A 215 23.94 28.31 -44.70
C VAL A 215 23.17 27.61 -43.55
N ILE A 216 23.45 28.10 -42.34
CA ILE A 216 22.80 27.79 -41.06
C ILE A 216 21.42 28.47 -40.98
N PRO A 217 20.39 27.81 -40.43
CA PRO A 217 19.43 28.49 -39.57
C PRO A 217 19.47 27.89 -38.14
N VAL A 218 19.93 28.71 -37.20
CA VAL A 218 19.62 28.58 -35.77
C VAL A 218 18.10 28.72 -35.62
N VAL A 219 17.44 27.96 -34.74
CA VAL A 219 16.51 28.41 -33.67
C VAL A 219 15.62 27.23 -33.17
N ALA A 220 15.72 26.93 -31.87
CA ALA A 220 14.71 26.35 -30.96
C ALA A 220 14.00 25.02 -31.29
N ALA A 221 14.62 23.88 -30.95
CA ALA A 221 13.90 22.61 -30.75
C ALA A 221 14.12 21.96 -29.36
N ALA A 222 15.12 22.37 -28.57
CA ALA A 222 15.46 21.68 -27.32
C ALA A 222 14.52 21.97 -26.13
N VAL A 223 13.84 23.13 -26.09
CA VAL A 223 12.99 23.53 -24.93
C VAL A 223 11.67 22.72 -24.86
N VAL A 224 11.14 22.26 -26.00
CA VAL A 224 9.83 21.58 -26.06
C VAL A 224 9.91 20.14 -25.55
N VAL A 225 11.02 19.44 -25.79
CA VAL A 225 11.19 18.04 -25.35
C VAL A 225 11.36 17.94 -23.83
N VAL A 226 12.08 18.89 -23.21
CA VAL A 226 12.34 18.87 -21.76
C VAL A 226 11.10 19.23 -20.93
N ALA A 227 10.29 20.19 -21.38
CA ALA A 227 9.03 20.51 -20.71
C ALA A 227 8.06 19.30 -20.69
N VAL A 228 8.05 18.51 -21.78
CA VAL A 228 7.27 17.27 -21.85
C VAL A 228 7.79 16.22 -20.87
N ILE A 229 9.12 16.09 -20.72
CA ILE A 229 9.72 15.16 -19.74
C ILE A 229 9.33 15.54 -18.31
N VAL A 230 9.44 16.83 -17.93
CA VAL A 230 9.04 17.30 -16.58
C VAL A 230 7.53 17.10 -16.34
N VAL A 231 6.69 17.32 -17.36
CA VAL A 231 5.23 17.06 -17.27
C VAL A 231 4.93 15.56 -17.12
N LEU A 232 5.60 14.68 -17.87
CA LEU A 232 5.46 13.22 -17.71
C LEU A 232 5.89 12.75 -16.30
N VAL A 233 6.93 13.36 -15.73
CA VAL A 233 7.39 13.11 -14.36
C VAL A 233 6.34 13.54 -13.32
N ILE A 234 5.74 14.73 -13.48
CA ILE A 234 4.63 15.19 -12.61
C ILE A 234 3.43 14.23 -12.72
N LEU A 235 3.12 13.75 -13.92
CA LEU A 235 2.00 12.84 -14.16
C LEU A 235 2.25 11.45 -13.55
N LYS A 236 3.45 10.87 -13.65
CA LYS A 236 3.81 9.58 -13.00
C LYS A 236 3.64 9.68 -11.48
N ARG A 237 4.11 10.77 -10.87
CA ARG A 237 4.03 11.00 -9.43
C ARG A 237 2.59 11.23 -8.91
N ASN A 238 1.68 11.74 -9.74
CA ASN A 238 0.27 11.93 -9.36
C ASN A 238 -0.56 10.65 -9.49
N LYS A 239 -0.12 9.70 -10.33
CA LYS A 239 -0.81 8.41 -10.51
C LYS A 239 -0.52 7.44 -9.36
N ASN A 240 0.67 7.50 -8.76
CA ASN A 240 1.05 6.67 -7.60
C ASN A 240 0.51 7.20 -6.25
N LYS A 241 -0.18 8.35 -6.25
CA LYS A 241 -0.80 8.94 -5.04
C LYS A 241 -2.29 8.64 -4.88
N LYS A 242 -2.89 7.91 -5.82
CA LYS A 242 -4.30 7.48 -5.79
C LYS A 242 -4.35 5.98 -5.58
#